data_AF-A0A9N8WTC9-F1
#
_entry.id   AF-A0A9N8WTC9-F1
#
_cell.length_a   1.000
_cell.length_b   1.000
_cell.length_c   1.000
_cell.angle_alpha   90.00
_cell.angle_beta   90.00
_cell.angle_gamma   90.00
#
_symmetry.space_group_name_H-M   'P 1'
#
loop_
_entity.id
_entity.type
_entity.pdbx_description
1 polymer ?
#
loop_
_entity_poly.entity_id
_entity_poly.type
_entity_poly.pdbx_seq_one_letter_code
_entity_poly.pdbx_strand_id
1 'polypeptide(L)'
;MPIPTMLHNYELDNSLIIEELNYDIEELIRIVNDRLPQLNVDQRAIFDDVVKAVKTYTSTIIFVDGRVPFVVNSMTNTIQLPEDIVLPSQELNDIIRYIYPNLSMQVNHQYLVERLILISKNDDVNTINLIAMKQFPGEAVELIYIDCQT
;
A
#
# COMPACT_ATOMS: atom_id res chain seq x y z
N MET A 1 15.44 -3.34 -24.04
CA MET A 1 15.30 -2.62 -22.75
C MET A 1 16.64 -2.61 -22.04
N PRO A 2 17.13 -1.47 -21.51
CA PRO A 2 18.28 -1.49 -20.62
C PRO A 2 17.87 -2.06 -19.26
N ILE A 3 18.67 -2.97 -18.74
CA ILE A 3 18.50 -3.58 -17.42
C ILE A 3 19.08 -2.62 -16.39
N PRO A 4 18.34 -2.23 -15.33
CA PRO A 4 18.89 -1.42 -14.25
C PRO A 4 19.99 -2.19 -13.52
N THR A 5 21.17 -1.60 -13.43
CA THR A 5 22.29 -2.13 -12.65
C THR A 5 21.92 -2.05 -11.16
N MET A 6 21.50 -3.16 -10.58
CA MET A 6 21.38 -3.30 -9.13
C MET A 6 22.78 -3.33 -8.52
N LEU A 7 23.08 -2.42 -7.59
CA LEU A 7 23.70 -2.68 -6.28
C LEU A 7 24.38 -1.43 -5.72
N HIS A 8 23.73 -0.82 -4.73
CA HIS A 8 24.25 -0.37 -3.42
C HIS A 8 23.43 0.82 -2.96
N ASN A 9 22.35 0.56 -2.21
CA ASN A 9 21.73 1.46 -1.19
C ASN A 9 20.31 1.00 -0.75
N TYR A 10 19.92 -0.26 -0.96
CA TYR A 10 18.59 -0.76 -0.55
C TYR A 10 18.41 -0.96 0.97
N GLU A 11 19.42 -0.70 1.79
CA GLU A 11 19.38 -1.03 3.23
C GLU A 11 18.99 0.13 4.14
N LEU A 12 18.72 1.35 3.63
CA LEU A 12 18.55 2.52 4.50
C LEU A 12 17.17 3.19 4.55
N ASP A 13 16.14 2.71 3.84
CA ASP A 13 14.80 3.35 3.91
C ASP A 13 13.61 2.39 4.03
N ASN A 14 13.83 1.10 4.34
CA ASN A 14 12.73 0.20 4.67
C ASN A 14 12.52 0.14 6.17
N SER A 15 12.08 1.24 6.79
CA SER A 15 11.69 1.26 8.21
C SER A 15 10.71 0.13 8.55
N LEU A 16 9.79 -0.16 7.62
CA LEU A 16 8.85 -1.28 7.74
C LEU A 16 9.55 -2.64 7.80
N ILE A 17 10.57 -2.89 6.97
CA ILE A 17 11.31 -4.17 7.01
C ILE A 17 12.13 -4.26 8.30
N ILE A 18 12.69 -3.15 8.78
CA ILE A 18 13.44 -3.12 10.04
C ILE A 18 12.50 -3.39 11.22
N GLU A 19 11.30 -2.83 11.23
CA GLU A 19 10.25 -3.13 12.21
C GLU A 19 9.82 -4.61 12.14
N GLU A 20 9.65 -5.17 10.94
CA GLU A 20 9.35 -6.59 10.71
C GLU A 20 10.50 -7.55 11.09
N LEU A 21 11.74 -7.04 11.22
CA LEU A 21 12.90 -7.85 11.60
C LEU A 21 13.26 -7.71 13.07
N ASN A 22 12.79 -6.67 13.75
CA ASN A 22 13.16 -6.34 15.13
C ASN A 22 12.00 -6.52 16.12
N TYR A 23 11.30 -7.64 16.01
CA TYR A 23 10.24 -8.02 16.93
C TYR A 23 10.76 -8.30 18.35
N ASP A 24 10.07 -7.76 19.36
CA ASP A 24 10.29 -8.14 20.75
C ASP A 24 9.63 -9.50 21.03
N ILE A 25 10.46 -10.55 21.04
CA ILE A 25 10.03 -11.93 21.26
C ILE A 25 9.41 -12.11 22.65
N GLU A 26 9.90 -11.42 23.69
CA GLU A 26 9.38 -11.55 25.05
C GLU A 26 7.98 -10.94 25.15
N GLU A 27 7.78 -9.78 24.54
CA GLU A 27 6.46 -9.15 24.46
C GLU A 27 5.47 -10.00 23.66
N LEU A 28 5.89 -10.55 22.52
CA LEU A 28 5.04 -11.43 21.70
C LEU A 28 4.62 -12.69 22.47
N ILE A 29 5.54 -13.32 23.20
CA ILE A 29 5.22 -14.47 24.06
C ILE A 29 4.20 -14.08 25.13
N ARG A 30 4.35 -12.91 25.74
CA ARG A 30 3.40 -12.41 26.74
C ARG A 30 2.01 -12.20 26.14
N ILE A 31 1.92 -11.56 24.97
CA ILE A 31 0.67 -11.33 24.25
C ILE A 31 -0.01 -12.66 23.92
N VAL A 32 0.75 -13.63 23.40
CA VAL A 32 0.22 -14.95 23.05
C VAL A 32 -0.32 -15.66 24.30
N ASN A 33 0.41 -15.65 25.42
CA ASN A 33 -0.04 -16.27 26.66
C ASN A 33 -1.31 -15.62 27.24
N ASP A 34 -1.46 -14.30 27.13
CA ASP A 34 -2.64 -13.57 27.58
C ASP A 34 -3.86 -13.79 26.68
N ARG A 35 -3.66 -13.80 25.35
CA ARG A 35 -4.75 -13.84 24.36
C ARG A 35 -5.19 -15.24 23.97
N LEU A 36 -4.31 -16.24 23.97
CA LEU A 36 -4.66 -17.62 23.60
C LEU A 36 -5.86 -18.19 24.39
N PRO A 37 -6.00 -17.94 25.70
CA PRO A 37 -7.16 -18.39 26.47
C PRO A 37 -8.46 -17.65 26.12
N GLN A 38 -8.37 -16.46 25.51
CA GLN A 38 -9.52 -15.62 25.17
C GLN A 38 -10.07 -15.91 23.77
N LEU A 39 -9.37 -16.73 22.97
CA LEU A 39 -9.80 -17.09 21.62
C LEU A 39 -11.03 -17.99 21.66
N ASN A 40 -11.96 -17.76 20.74
CA ASN A 40 -13.04 -18.71 20.49
C ASN A 40 -12.51 -19.96 19.74
N VAL A 41 -13.35 -20.98 19.61
CA VAL A 41 -12.98 -22.28 19.02
C VAL A 41 -12.43 -22.12 17.59
N ASP A 42 -13.06 -21.30 16.76
CA ASP A 42 -12.66 -21.11 15.36
C ASP A 42 -11.35 -20.34 15.25
N GLN A 43 -11.20 -19.26 16.02
CA GLN A 43 -9.96 -18.48 16.08
C GLN A 43 -8.78 -19.32 16.58
N ARG A 44 -9.02 -20.18 17.57
CA ARG A 44 -8.00 -21.08 18.10
C ARG A 44 -7.58 -22.14 17.08
N ALA A 45 -8.55 -22.72 16.36
CA ALA A 45 -8.27 -23.68 15.30
C ALA A 45 -7.39 -23.06 14.19
N ILE A 46 -7.72 -21.83 13.76
CA ILE A 46 -6.92 -21.09 12.77
C ILE A 46 -5.50 -20.85 13.32
N PHE A 47 -5.37 -20.37 14.55
CA PHE A 47 -4.06 -20.13 15.18
C PHE A 47 -3.19 -21.40 15.21
N ASP A 48 -3.75 -22.52 15.65
CA ASP A 48 -3.04 -23.79 15.74
C ASP A 48 -2.60 -24.29 14.35
N ASP A 49 -3.44 -24.10 13.32
CA ASP A 49 -3.10 -24.42 11.92
C ASP A 49 -1.97 -23.55 11.39
N VAL A 50 -1.95 -22.24 11.67
CA VAL A 50 -0.83 -21.35 11.30
C VAL A 50 0.47 -21.81 11.96
N VAL A 51 0.44 -22.03 13.28
CA VAL A 51 1.63 -22.46 14.04
C VAL A 51 2.15 -23.79 13.53
N LYS A 52 1.25 -24.74 13.23
CA LYS A 52 1.60 -26.01 12.63
C LYS A 52 2.26 -25.81 11.28
N ALA A 53 1.65 -25.01 10.41
CA ALA A 53 2.15 -24.78 9.05
C ALA A 53 3.56 -24.19 9.04
N VAL A 54 3.83 -23.22 9.92
CA VAL A 54 5.16 -22.63 10.11
C VAL A 54 6.16 -23.68 10.58
N LYS A 55 5.81 -24.48 11.60
CA LYS A 55 6.70 -25.53 12.14
C LYS A 55 7.02 -26.62 11.12
N THR A 56 6.08 -26.93 10.22
CA THR A 56 6.24 -27.95 9.19
C THR A 56 6.76 -27.39 7.87
N TYR A 57 7.06 -26.10 7.79
CA TYR A 57 7.44 -25.41 6.55
C TYR A 57 6.45 -25.66 5.40
N THR A 58 5.17 -25.83 5.73
CA THR A 58 4.12 -26.08 4.74
C THR A 58 3.47 -24.76 4.35
N SER A 59 3.37 -24.51 3.05
CA SER A 59 2.66 -23.33 2.54
C SER A 59 1.16 -23.45 2.80
N THR A 60 0.58 -22.42 3.40
CA THR A 60 -0.87 -22.31 3.64
C THR A 60 -1.30 -20.87 3.32
N ILE A 61 -2.47 -20.72 2.70
CA ILE A 61 -3.08 -19.42 2.43
C ILE A 61 -4.10 -19.17 3.54
N ILE A 62 -3.99 -18.03 4.23
CA ILE A 62 -4.88 -17.64 5.32
C ILE A 62 -5.45 -16.26 5.00
N PHE A 63 -6.77 -16.13 5.09
CA PHE A 63 -7.45 -14.85 4.95
C PHE A 63 -7.75 -14.31 6.35
N VAL A 64 -7.16 -13.17 6.70
CA VAL A 64 -7.42 -12.47 7.96
C VAL A 64 -8.43 -11.36 7.67
N ASP A 65 -9.62 -11.47 8.24
CA ASP A 65 -10.62 -10.40 8.17
C ASP A 65 -10.31 -9.35 9.25
N GLY A 66 -9.60 -8.30 8.84
CA GLY A 66 -9.32 -7.15 9.69
C GLY A 66 -10.54 -6.26 9.79
N ARG A 67 -11.18 -6.19 10.96
CA ARG A 67 -12.17 -5.16 11.23
C ARG A 67 -11.48 -3.80 11.29
N VAL A 68 -11.55 -3.04 10.22
CA VAL A 68 -11.36 -1.58 10.30
C VAL A 68 -12.53 -1.04 11.14
N PRO A 69 -12.31 -0.36 12.26
CA PRO A 69 -13.40 0.24 13.01
C PRO A 69 -14.03 1.33 12.14
N PHE A 70 -15.18 1.04 11.56
CA PHE A 70 -15.97 2.00 10.81
C PHE A 70 -17.27 2.30 11.54
N VAL A 71 -17.68 3.56 11.52
CA VAL A 71 -18.94 3.97 12.14
C VAL A 71 -20.06 3.78 11.12
N VAL A 72 -21.05 2.96 11.46
CA VAL A 72 -22.27 2.82 10.65
C VAL A 72 -23.25 3.90 11.06
N ASN A 73 -23.57 4.81 10.14
CA ASN A 73 -24.65 5.76 10.35
C ASN A 73 -25.99 5.03 10.16
N SER A 74 -26.70 4.78 11.28
CA SER A 74 -27.96 4.02 11.29
C SER A 74 -29.12 4.71 10.56
N MET A 75 -29.03 6.00 10.27
CA MET A 75 -30.07 6.74 9.54
C MET A 75 -29.88 6.68 8.02
N THR A 76 -28.62 6.67 7.56
CA THR A 76 -28.29 6.72 6.13
C THR A 76 -27.85 5.36 5.58
N ASN A 77 -27.66 4.36 6.45
CA ASN A 77 -27.09 3.05 6.11
C ASN A 77 -25.74 3.16 5.39
N THR A 78 -24.97 4.21 5.71
CA THR A 78 -23.64 4.46 5.13
C THR A 78 -22.54 4.18 6.13
N ILE A 79 -21.42 3.68 5.61
CA ILE A 79 -20.18 3.49 6.35
C ILE A 79 -19.41 4.81 6.34
N GLN A 80 -19.05 5.31 7.53
CA GLN A 80 -18.14 6.45 7.66
C GLN A 80 -16.71 5.92 7.81
N LEU A 81 -15.87 6.26 6.84
CA LEU A 81 -14.44 5.97 6.89
C LEU A 81 -13.72 7.04 7.73
N PRO A 82 -12.64 6.67 8.46
CA PRO A 82 -11.78 7.62 9.16
C PRO A 82 -11.27 8.76 8.25
N GLU A 83 -11.16 9.98 8.80
CA GLU A 83 -10.77 11.18 8.02
C GLU A 83 -9.35 11.09 7.44
N ASP A 84 -8.47 10.32 8.08
CA ASP A 84 -7.09 10.07 7.65
C ASP A 84 -6.98 9.21 6.38
N ILE A 85 -8.04 8.50 6.01
CA ILE A 85 -8.10 7.71 4.76
C ILE A 85 -9.10 8.25 3.75
N VAL A 86 -9.80 9.34 4.10
CA VAL A 86 -10.76 10.02 3.23
C VAL A 86 -10.16 11.30 2.71
N LEU A 87 -10.04 11.42 1.39
CA LEU A 87 -9.70 12.69 0.80
C LEU A 87 -10.90 13.65 0.92
N PRO A 88 -10.69 14.91 1.33
CA PRO A 88 -11.77 15.87 1.53
C PRO A 88 -12.46 16.29 0.22
N SER A 89 -11.89 15.95 -0.94
CA SER A 89 -12.39 16.29 -2.26
C SER A 89 -12.54 15.05 -3.14
N GLN A 90 -13.57 15.06 -3.98
CA GLN A 90 -13.80 14.03 -5.00
C GLN A 90 -13.18 14.39 -6.36
N GLU A 91 -12.54 15.57 -6.46
CA GLU A 91 -11.91 16.04 -7.69
C GLU A 91 -10.52 15.40 -7.88
N LEU A 92 -10.26 14.85 -9.06
CA LEU A 92 -8.98 14.20 -9.39
C LEU A 92 -7.77 15.14 -9.23
N ASN A 93 -7.97 16.45 -9.47
CA ASN A 93 -6.92 17.45 -9.30
C ASN A 93 -6.45 17.57 -7.85
N ASP A 94 -7.35 17.42 -6.89
CA ASP A 94 -7.02 17.54 -5.48
C ASP A 94 -6.27 16.29 -4.99
N ILE A 95 -6.56 15.11 -5.55
CA ILE A 95 -5.76 13.90 -5.34
C ILE A 95 -4.31 14.13 -5.78
N ILE A 96 -4.12 14.68 -6.98
CA ILE A 96 -2.77 14.96 -7.51
C ILE A 96 -2.04 15.97 -6.61
N ARG A 97 -2.71 17.03 -6.17
CA ARG A 97 -2.11 18.04 -5.26
C ARG A 97 -1.78 17.47 -3.88
N TYR A 98 -2.61 16.57 -3.38
CA TYR A 98 -2.41 15.92 -2.09
C TYR A 98 -1.18 15.01 -2.12
N ILE A 99 -1.05 14.17 -3.15
CA ILE A 99 0.07 13.23 -3.29
C ILE A 99 1.34 13.93 -3.78
N TYR A 100 1.22 14.83 -4.75
CA TYR A 100 2.32 15.58 -5.36
C TYR A 100 2.17 17.10 -5.11
N PRO A 101 2.40 17.59 -3.88
CA PRO A 101 2.41 19.02 -3.62
C PRO A 101 3.47 19.74 -4.48
N ASN A 102 3.09 20.87 -5.10
CA ASN A 102 4.01 21.68 -5.93
C ASN A 102 4.69 20.93 -7.10
N LEU A 103 3.98 19.98 -7.74
CA LEU A 103 4.48 19.20 -8.88
C LEU A 103 5.14 20.06 -9.98
N SER A 104 4.62 21.26 -10.22
CA SER A 104 5.13 22.21 -11.21
C SER A 104 6.53 22.78 -10.91
N MET A 105 7.01 22.65 -9.68
CA MET A 105 8.31 23.14 -9.26
C MET A 105 9.34 22.02 -9.08
N GLN A 106 8.94 20.76 -9.31
CA GLN A 106 9.79 19.62 -9.00
C GLN A 106 10.59 19.14 -10.21
N VAL A 107 11.92 19.14 -10.06
CA VAL A 107 12.88 18.59 -11.05
C VAL A 107 13.54 17.28 -10.58
N ASN A 108 13.30 16.86 -9.34
CA ASN A 108 13.87 15.63 -8.81
C ASN A 108 13.00 14.42 -9.17
N HIS A 109 13.57 13.48 -9.92
CA HIS A 109 12.90 12.21 -10.27
C HIS A 109 12.59 11.35 -9.04
N GLN A 110 13.40 11.43 -7.98
CA GLN A 110 13.19 10.67 -6.75
C GLN A 110 11.85 11.02 -6.08
N TYR A 111 11.45 12.29 -6.19
CA TYR A 111 10.17 12.77 -5.65
C TYR A 111 8.95 12.09 -6.29
N LEU A 112 9.05 11.75 -7.58
CA LEU A 112 7.97 11.10 -8.31
C LEU A 112 7.88 9.61 -7.99
N VAL A 113 9.01 8.92 -7.84
CA VAL A 113 9.05 7.46 -7.65
C VAL A 113 8.66 7.04 -6.23
N GLU A 114 8.83 7.91 -5.24
CA GLU A 114 8.46 7.65 -3.84
C GLU A 114 6.96 7.76 -3.56
N ARG A 115 6.17 8.19 -4.56
CA ARG A 115 4.74 8.48 -4.42
C ARG A 115 3.97 7.66 -5.43
N LEU A 116 2.86 7.06 -4.99
CA LEU A 116 2.03 6.20 -5.82
C LEU A 116 0.57 6.57 -5.67
N ILE A 117 -0.13 6.66 -6.80
CA ILE A 117 -1.59 6.73 -6.84
C ILE A 117 -2.09 5.38 -7.36
N LEU A 118 -2.83 4.65 -6.52
CA LEU A 118 -3.44 3.37 -6.88
C LEU A 118 -4.95 3.58 -7.10
N ILE A 119 -5.46 3.12 -8.25
CA ILE A 119 -6.87 3.29 -8.63
C ILE A 119 -7.40 1.95 -9.14
N SER A 120 -8.67 1.67 -8.88
CA SER A 120 -9.33 0.42 -9.29
C SER A 120 -9.66 0.33 -10.77
N LYS A 121 -9.77 1.47 -11.49
CA LYS A 121 -10.15 1.54 -12.91
C LYS A 121 -9.08 2.22 -13.75
N ASN A 122 -8.76 1.61 -14.90
CA ASN A 122 -7.73 2.11 -15.81
C ASN A 122 -8.12 3.43 -16.52
N ASP A 123 -9.41 3.67 -16.77
CA ASP A 123 -9.86 4.93 -17.42
C ASP A 123 -9.53 6.16 -16.54
N ASP A 124 -9.68 6.00 -15.23
CA ASP A 124 -9.34 7.02 -14.24
C ASP A 124 -7.81 7.21 -14.16
N VAL A 125 -7.03 6.13 -14.29
CA VAL A 125 -5.55 6.18 -14.34
C VAL A 125 -5.06 7.03 -15.50
N ASN A 126 -5.60 6.82 -16.71
CA ASN A 126 -5.22 7.61 -17.89
C ASN A 126 -5.51 9.10 -17.67
N THR A 127 -6.67 9.40 -17.08
CA THR A 127 -7.07 10.78 -16.78
C THR A 127 -6.14 11.44 -15.78
N ILE A 128 -5.80 10.77 -14.68
CA ILE A 128 -4.86 11.29 -13.68
C ILE A 128 -3.47 11.49 -14.27
N ASN A 129 -2.95 10.51 -15.01
CA ASN A 129 -1.63 10.62 -15.63
C ASN A 129 -1.56 11.82 -16.57
N LEU A 130 -2.57 12.02 -17.41
CA LEU A 130 -2.63 13.16 -18.32
C LEU A 130 -2.65 14.50 -17.58
N ILE A 131 -3.42 14.61 -16.48
CA ILE A 131 -3.48 15.83 -15.68
C ILE A 131 -2.14 16.08 -14.96
N ALA A 132 -1.53 15.06 -14.37
CA ALA A 132 -0.25 15.16 -13.68
C ALA A 132 0.89 15.52 -14.65
N MET A 133 0.95 14.90 -15.83
CA MET A 133 1.94 15.21 -16.88
C MET A 133 1.83 16.67 -17.34
N LYS A 134 0.62 17.22 -17.49
CA LYS A 134 0.41 18.63 -17.86
C LYS A 134 0.91 19.63 -16.81
N GLN A 135 0.99 19.22 -15.55
CA GLN A 135 1.49 20.06 -14.45
C GLN A 135 3.01 19.97 -14.31
N PHE A 136 3.65 18.98 -14.92
CA PHE A 136 5.09 18.76 -14.78
C PHE A 136 5.89 19.83 -15.53
N PRO A 137 6.99 20.36 -14.94
CA PRO A 137 7.82 21.33 -15.64
C PRO A 137 8.63 20.64 -16.74
N GLY A 138 8.43 21.06 -17.99
CA GLY A 138 9.19 20.55 -19.13
C GLY A 138 8.35 20.43 -20.40
N GLU A 139 9.00 20.00 -21.48
CA GLU A 139 8.33 19.72 -22.75
C GLU A 139 7.87 18.26 -22.78
N ALA A 140 6.61 18.02 -23.17
CA ALA A 140 6.08 16.68 -23.33
C ALA A 140 6.69 16.02 -24.58
N VAL A 141 7.34 14.87 -24.39
CA VAL A 141 7.89 14.07 -25.49
C VAL A 141 7.03 12.83 -25.67
N GLU A 142 6.41 12.70 -26.84
CA GLU A 142 5.68 11.50 -27.22
C GLU A 142 6.66 10.45 -27.74
N LEU A 143 6.74 9.30 -27.05
CA LEU A 143 7.56 8.17 -27.48
C LEU A 143 6.69 7.18 -28.26
N ILE A 144 6.94 7.08 -29.56
CA ILE A 144 6.30 6.08 -30.41
C ILE A 144 7.14 4.80 -30.36
N TYR A 145 6.64 3.75 -29.71
CA TYR A 145 7.28 2.45 -29.74
C TYR A 145 6.87 1.69 -31.01
N ILE A 146 7.85 1.21 -31.77
CA ILE A 146 7.63 0.28 -32.86
C ILE A 146 7.79 -1.12 -32.29
N ASP A 147 6.70 -1.87 -32.17
CA ASP A 147 6.77 -3.31 -31.95
C ASP A 147 7.46 -3.93 -33.16
N CYS A 148 8.74 -4.27 -33.00
CA CYS A 148 9.48 -5.02 -34.01
C CYS A 148 9.01 -6.47 -33.91
N GLN A 149 7.94 -6.81 -34.63
CA GLN A 149 7.63 -8.21 -34.91
C GLN A 149 8.66 -8.73 -35.92
N THR A 150 9.56 -9.58 -35.45
CA THR A 150 10.37 -10.50 -36.26
C THR A 150 9.89 -11.91 -36.05
#